data_AF-A0A2H0VAS2-F1
#
_entry.id   AF-A0A2H0VAS2-F1
#
_cell.length_a   1.000
_cell.length_b   1.000
_cell.length_c   1.000
_cell.angle_alpha   90.00
_cell.angle_beta   90.00
_cell.angle_gamma   90.00
#
_symmetry.space_group_name_H-M   'P 1'
#
loop_
_entity.id
_entity.type
_entity.pdbx_description
1 polymer ?
#
loop_
_entity_poly.entity_id
_entity_poly.type
_entity_poly.pdbx_seq_one_letter_code
_entity_poly.pdbx_strand_id
1 'polypeptide(L)'
;MIDVSEFEKQWRILSAKICQTIYIKPEIQELKKVLQSKGFLSVEEKSQFIDICDRIKYEVIQKQYGNEGTGSYKEFSEQWKEWFQNKGVESEHSKGQKDSVEHIMFGSTPDPARFLMNFEQEILGSLVDKD
;
A
#
# COMPACT_ATOMS: atom_id res chain seq x y z
N MET A 1 -1.22 14.85 -18.94
CA MET A 1 -0.52 14.48 -17.68
C MET A 1 -1.20 15.26 -16.56
N ILE A 2 -1.64 14.59 -15.51
CA ILE A 2 -2.25 15.28 -14.35
C ILE A 2 -1.15 15.91 -13.50
N ASP A 3 -1.49 16.94 -12.71
CA ASP A 3 -0.57 17.55 -11.76
C ASP A 3 -0.16 16.55 -10.67
N VAL A 4 1.07 16.71 -10.12
CA VAL A 4 1.65 15.82 -9.09
C VAL A 4 0.75 15.71 -7.86
N SER A 5 0.09 16.80 -7.45
CA SER A 5 -0.81 16.84 -6.29
C SER A 5 -2.09 16.06 -6.55
N GLU A 6 -2.60 16.12 -7.79
CA GLU A 6 -3.78 15.37 -8.19
C GLU A 6 -3.46 13.88 -8.33
N PHE A 7 -2.29 13.55 -8.90
CA PHE A 7 -1.79 12.17 -8.92
C PHE A 7 -1.67 11.60 -7.50
N GLU A 8 -1.08 12.35 -6.55
CA GLU A 8 -0.94 11.91 -5.17
C GLU A 8 -2.29 11.55 -4.52
N LYS A 9 -3.31 12.37 -4.72
CA LYS A 9 -4.66 12.10 -4.20
C LYS A 9 -5.23 10.82 -4.78
N GLN A 10 -5.18 10.66 -6.10
CA GLN A 10 -5.68 9.45 -6.77
C GLN A 10 -4.89 8.22 -6.35
N TRP A 11 -3.57 8.34 -6.22
CA TRP A 11 -2.69 7.26 -5.82
C TRP A 11 -2.90 6.85 -4.36
N ARG A 12 -3.17 7.81 -3.46
CA ARG A 12 -3.53 7.54 -2.06
C ARG A 12 -4.85 6.78 -1.95
N ILE A 13 -5.87 7.19 -2.70
CA ILE A 13 -7.18 6.49 -2.74
C ILE A 13 -6.99 5.05 -3.23
N LEU A 14 -6.23 4.86 -4.31
CA LEU A 14 -5.97 3.52 -4.84
C LEU A 14 -5.15 2.67 -3.86
N SER A 15 -4.16 3.26 -3.19
CA SER A 15 -3.34 2.60 -2.17
C SER A 15 -4.17 2.17 -0.96
N ALA A 16 -5.08 3.01 -0.48
CA ALA A 16 -6.03 2.64 0.57
C ALA A 16 -6.92 1.47 0.14
N LYS A 17 -7.40 1.46 -1.11
CA LYS A 17 -8.15 0.33 -1.68
C LYS A 17 -7.32 -0.95 -1.77
N ILE A 18 -6.02 -0.85 -2.09
CA ILE A 18 -5.09 -1.99 -2.08
C ILE A 18 -5.01 -2.55 -0.65
N CYS A 19 -4.76 -1.70 0.36
CA CYS A 19 -4.71 -2.12 1.76
C CYS A 19 -6.01 -2.82 2.20
N GLN A 20 -7.18 -2.24 1.88
CA GLN A 20 -8.48 -2.85 2.17
C GLN A 20 -8.64 -4.21 1.48
N THR A 21 -8.23 -4.32 0.22
CA THR A 21 -8.35 -5.57 -0.55
C THR A 21 -7.43 -6.66 0.00
N ILE A 22 -6.22 -6.30 0.46
CA ILE A 22 -5.31 -7.21 1.17
C ILE A 22 -5.97 -7.68 2.47
N TYR A 23 -6.44 -6.74 3.29
CA TYR A 23 -6.93 -7.05 4.63
C TYR A 23 -8.09 -8.05 4.63
N ILE A 24 -9.03 -7.93 3.69
CA ILE A 24 -10.18 -8.83 3.65
C ILE A 24 -9.85 -10.26 3.16
N LYS A 25 -8.61 -10.55 2.74
CA LYS A 25 -8.27 -11.89 2.26
C LYS A 25 -8.29 -12.92 3.39
N PRO A 26 -8.89 -14.11 3.17
CA PRO A 26 -8.91 -15.16 4.18
C PRO A 26 -7.51 -15.53 4.69
N GLU A 27 -6.51 -15.62 3.80
CA GLU A 27 -5.14 -15.96 4.22
C GLU A 27 -4.53 -14.90 5.14
N ILE A 28 -4.85 -13.63 4.90
CA ILE A 28 -4.40 -12.50 5.74
C ILE A 28 -5.09 -12.52 7.11
N GLN A 29 -6.37 -12.89 7.16
CA GLN A 29 -7.09 -13.05 8.42
C GLN A 29 -6.55 -14.23 9.25
N GLU A 30 -6.12 -15.31 8.61
CA GLU A 30 -5.42 -16.40 9.32
C GLU A 30 -4.07 -15.94 9.88
N LEU A 31 -3.27 -15.19 9.11
CA LEU A 31 -2.02 -14.60 9.61
C LEU A 31 -2.27 -13.64 10.79
N LYS A 32 -3.35 -12.86 10.77
CA LYS A 32 -3.76 -12.01 11.91
C LYS A 32 -4.02 -12.87 13.15
N LYS A 33 -4.77 -13.97 13.04
CA LYS A 33 -5.04 -14.87 14.16
C LYS A 33 -3.77 -15.51 14.71
N VAL A 34 -2.86 -15.92 13.83
CA VAL A 34 -1.54 -16.44 14.22
C VAL A 34 -0.76 -15.41 15.04
N LEU A 35 -0.68 -14.16 14.55
CA LEU A 35 -0.03 -13.07 15.25
C LEU A 35 -0.68 -12.79 16.61
N GLN A 36 -2.01 -12.78 16.68
CA GLN A 36 -2.75 -12.58 17.94
C GLN A 36 -2.51 -13.69 18.96
N SER A 37 -2.32 -14.93 18.49
CA SER A 37 -2.12 -16.11 19.34
C SER A 37 -0.66 -16.24 19.81
N LYS A 38 0.31 -16.06 18.90
CA LYS A 38 1.74 -16.26 19.16
C LYS A 38 2.47 -15.00 19.60
N GLY A 39 1.95 -13.81 19.27
CA GLY A 39 2.61 -12.52 19.44
C GLY A 39 3.66 -12.19 18.38
N PHE A 40 3.95 -13.09 17.43
CA PHE A 40 4.88 -12.87 16.32
C PHE A 40 4.51 -13.70 15.09
N LEU A 41 5.07 -13.34 13.93
CA LEU A 41 5.02 -14.11 12.70
C LEU A 41 6.40 -14.72 12.40
N SER A 42 6.42 -15.97 11.92
CA SER A 42 7.62 -16.64 11.40
C SER A 42 8.11 -15.98 10.10
N VAL A 43 9.28 -16.42 9.62
CA VAL A 43 9.84 -15.95 8.34
C VAL A 43 8.93 -16.35 7.19
N GLU A 44 8.41 -17.57 7.21
CA GLU A 44 7.50 -18.13 6.20
C GLU A 44 6.16 -17.38 6.21
N GLU A 45 5.60 -17.11 7.39
CA GLU A 45 4.36 -16.35 7.55
C GLU A 45 4.51 -14.90 7.05
N LYS A 46 5.69 -14.28 7.26
CA LYS A 46 6.01 -12.96 6.68
C LYS A 46 6.19 -13.02 5.17
N SER A 47 6.83 -14.05 4.64
CA SER A 47 6.96 -14.24 3.19
C SER A 47 5.59 -14.38 2.54
N GLN A 48 4.71 -15.19 3.14
CA GLN A 48 3.33 -15.37 2.66
C GLN A 48 2.57 -14.03 2.65
N PHE A 49 2.73 -13.21 3.70
CA PHE A 49 2.14 -11.87 3.74
C PHE A 49 2.63 -10.99 2.58
N ILE A 50 3.94 -10.99 2.31
CA ILE A 50 4.55 -10.21 1.21
C ILE A 50 4.00 -10.66 -0.14
N ASP A 51 3.96 -11.97 -0.39
CA ASP A 51 3.46 -12.52 -1.65
C ASP A 51 1.99 -12.15 -1.92
N ILE A 52 1.16 -12.15 -0.87
CA ILE A 52 -0.24 -11.71 -0.97
C ILE A 52 -0.30 -10.21 -1.26
N CYS A 53 0.49 -9.38 -0.57
CA CYS A 53 0.52 -7.94 -0.78
C CYS A 53 0.90 -7.59 -2.22
N ASP A 54 1.97 -8.20 -2.75
CA ASP A 54 2.42 -7.94 -4.10
C ASP A 54 1.38 -8.37 -5.14
N ARG A 55 0.85 -9.59 -5.01
CA ARG A 55 -0.20 -10.09 -5.91
C ARG A 55 -1.40 -9.15 -5.98
N ILE A 56 -1.91 -8.71 -4.82
CA ILE A 56 -3.10 -7.84 -4.76
C ILE A 56 -2.79 -6.42 -5.25
N LYS A 57 -1.62 -5.87 -4.92
CA LYS A 57 -1.16 -4.59 -5.44
C LYS A 57 -1.17 -4.60 -6.98
N TYR A 58 -0.55 -5.60 -7.60
CA TYR A 58 -0.53 -5.70 -9.06
C TYR A 58 -1.92 -5.95 -9.66
N GLU A 59 -2.74 -6.83 -9.09
CA GLU A 59 -4.13 -7.05 -9.56
C GLU A 59 -4.94 -5.75 -9.58
N VAL A 60 -4.85 -4.96 -8.51
CA VAL A 60 -5.62 -3.71 -8.38
C VAL A 60 -5.11 -2.64 -9.34
N ILE A 61 -3.78 -2.48 -9.47
CA ILE A 61 -3.18 -1.55 -10.44
C ILE A 61 -3.55 -1.94 -11.86
N GLN A 62 -3.43 -3.23 -12.22
CA GLN A 62 -3.76 -3.72 -13.56
C GLN A 62 -5.24 -3.55 -13.88
N LYS A 63 -6.13 -3.74 -12.91
CA LYS A 63 -7.56 -3.49 -13.09
C LYS A 63 -7.87 -2.01 -13.37
N GLN A 64 -7.08 -1.09 -12.83
CA GLN A 64 -7.27 0.36 -13.00
C GLN A 64 -6.60 0.91 -14.27
N TYR A 65 -5.36 0.50 -14.54
CA TYR A 65 -4.50 1.08 -15.57
C TYR A 65 -4.15 0.10 -16.71
N GLY A 66 -4.72 -1.11 -16.70
CA GLY A 66 -4.41 -2.15 -17.68
C GLY A 66 -3.13 -2.91 -17.36
N ASN A 67 -2.87 -3.95 -18.16
CA ASN A 67 -1.69 -4.81 -17.99
C ASN A 67 -0.38 -4.05 -18.21
N GLU A 68 0.70 -4.59 -17.67
CA GLU A 68 2.05 -4.08 -17.94
C GLU A 68 2.32 -4.01 -19.45
N GLY A 69 2.99 -2.94 -19.88
CA GLY A 69 3.30 -2.69 -21.28
C GLY A 69 2.20 -1.97 -22.08
N THR A 70 0.98 -1.86 -21.54
CA THR A 70 -0.07 -1.01 -22.13
C THR A 70 0.25 0.47 -21.99
N GLY A 71 -0.35 1.32 -22.85
CA GLY A 71 -0.13 2.77 -22.80
C GLY A 71 -0.52 3.38 -21.46
N SER A 72 -1.69 3.00 -20.94
CA SER A 72 -2.20 3.48 -19.64
C SER A 72 -1.34 3.05 -18.46
N TYR A 73 -0.77 1.84 -18.47
CA TYR A 73 0.15 1.41 -17.41
C TYR A 73 1.48 2.18 -17.46
N LYS A 74 1.98 2.48 -18.67
CA LYS A 74 3.19 3.30 -18.84
C LYS A 74 2.96 4.72 -18.33
N GLU A 75 1.83 5.34 -18.66
CA GLU A 75 1.46 6.67 -18.16
C GLU A 75 1.40 6.71 -16.63
N PHE A 76 0.77 5.71 -15.99
CA PHE A 76 0.77 5.58 -14.53
C PHE A 76 2.20 5.45 -13.98
N SER A 77 3.02 4.60 -14.60
CA SER A 77 4.39 4.36 -14.15
C SER A 77 5.27 5.60 -14.25
N GLU A 78 5.08 6.43 -15.28
CA GLU A 78 5.79 7.69 -15.46
C GLU A 78 5.36 8.72 -14.41
N GLN A 79 4.06 8.88 -14.19
CA GLN A 79 3.53 9.79 -13.16
C GLN A 79 3.97 9.37 -11.76
N TRP A 80 3.96 8.06 -11.46
CA TRP A 80 4.45 7.55 -10.18
C TRP A 80 5.93 7.87 -9.96
N LYS A 81 6.77 7.71 -11.00
CA LYS A 81 8.20 8.05 -10.92
C LYS A 81 8.42 9.54 -10.67
N GLU A 82 7.70 10.39 -11.38
CA GLU A 82 7.77 11.85 -11.20
C GLU A 82 7.33 12.25 -9.79
N TRP A 83 6.19 11.75 -9.32
CA TRP A 83 5.73 11.96 -7.95
C TRP A 83 6.75 11.47 -6.91
N PHE A 84 7.29 10.26 -7.09
CA PHE A 84 8.27 9.66 -6.17
C PHE A 84 9.56 10.47 -6.10
N GLN A 85 10.05 11.01 -7.22
CA GLN A 85 11.23 11.87 -7.24
C GLN A 85 10.99 13.18 -6.49
N ASN A 86 9.81 13.78 -6.67
CA ASN A 86 9.44 15.01 -5.96
C ASN A 86 9.25 14.79 -4.46
N LYS A 87 8.59 13.70 -4.05
CA LYS A 87 8.34 13.37 -2.64
C LYS A 87 9.51 12.71 -1.92
N GLY A 88 10.35 11.98 -2.63
CA GLY A 88 11.56 11.35 -2.06
C GLY A 88 12.48 12.37 -1.41
N VAL A 89 12.59 13.55 -2.04
CA VAL A 89 13.34 14.70 -1.52
C VAL A 89 12.71 15.31 -0.26
N GLU A 90 11.37 15.37 -0.16
CA GLU A 90 10.67 15.83 1.05
C GLU A 90 10.71 14.80 2.20
N SER A 91 10.76 13.50 1.88
CA SER A 91 10.69 12.41 2.86
C SER A 91 11.94 12.25 3.73
N GLU A 92 13.10 12.76 3.31
CA GLU A 92 14.33 12.77 4.13
C GLU A 92 14.18 13.65 5.39
N HIS A 93 13.25 14.61 5.37
CA HIS A 93 13.00 15.53 6.48
C HIS A 93 11.90 15.07 7.44
N SER A 94 11.08 14.08 7.06
CA SER A 94 9.95 13.59 7.86
C SER A 94 10.17 12.13 8.25
N LYS A 95 10.99 11.88 9.29
CA LYS A 95 11.22 10.54 9.89
C LYS A 95 10.02 10.06 10.73
N GLY A 96 8.81 10.27 10.25
CA GLY A 96 7.61 9.64 10.81
C GLY A 96 7.55 8.16 10.44
N GLN A 97 6.94 7.35 11.29
CA GLN A 97 6.66 5.95 10.99
C GLN A 97 5.56 5.86 9.92
N LYS A 98 5.95 5.64 8.65
CA LYS A 98 5.02 5.56 7.51
C LYS A 98 3.83 4.66 7.80
N ASP A 99 2.62 5.09 7.48
CA ASP A 99 1.43 4.24 7.61
C ASP A 99 1.36 3.18 6.49
N SER A 100 0.44 2.22 6.62
CA SER A 100 0.28 1.15 5.63
C SER A 100 -0.01 1.65 4.21
N VAL A 101 -0.71 2.77 4.06
CA VAL A 101 -1.04 3.36 2.75
C VAL A 101 0.21 3.97 2.14
N GLU A 102 0.99 4.70 2.92
CA GLU A 102 2.26 5.29 2.48
C GLU A 102 3.25 4.19 2.05
N HIS A 103 3.30 3.07 2.76
CA HIS A 103 4.13 1.94 2.34
C HIS A 103 3.82 1.51 0.90
N ILE A 104 2.54 1.33 0.57
CA ILE A 104 2.08 0.99 -0.79
C ILE A 104 2.40 2.12 -1.77
N MET A 105 2.17 3.38 -1.37
CA MET A 105 2.40 4.53 -2.25
C MET A 105 3.87 4.63 -2.68
N PHE A 106 4.80 4.35 -1.77
CA PHE A 106 6.25 4.31 -2.03
C PHE A 106 6.73 2.98 -2.64
N GLY A 107 5.81 2.08 -3.03
CA GLY A 107 6.15 0.81 -3.69
C GLY A 107 6.66 -0.29 -2.76
N SER A 108 6.58 -0.09 -1.44
CA SER A 108 7.02 -1.04 -0.42
C SER A 108 5.88 -1.88 0.14
N THR A 109 6.23 -2.98 0.79
CA THR A 109 5.26 -3.79 1.54
C THR A 109 5.07 -3.20 2.94
N PRO A 110 3.83 -3.08 3.45
CA PRO A 110 3.57 -2.68 4.82
C PRO A 110 4.25 -3.62 5.83
N ASP A 111 4.62 -3.10 7.00
CA ASP A 111 5.06 -3.97 8.10
C ASP A 111 3.91 -4.92 8.50
N PRO A 112 4.11 -6.26 8.47
CA PRO A 112 3.03 -7.21 8.69
C PRO A 112 2.37 -7.07 10.06
N ALA A 113 3.16 -6.89 11.12
CA ALA A 113 2.61 -6.85 12.47
C ALA A 113 1.78 -5.60 12.70
N ARG A 114 2.30 -4.44 12.30
CA ARG A 114 1.61 -3.16 12.35
C ARG A 114 0.36 -3.17 11.47
N PHE A 115 0.49 -3.62 10.23
CA PHE A 115 -0.64 -3.71 9.30
C PHE A 115 -1.77 -4.55 9.87
N LEU A 116 -1.49 -5.76 10.36
CA LEU A 116 -2.53 -6.69 10.82
C LEU A 116 -3.21 -6.24 12.11
N MET A 117 -2.46 -5.61 13.03
CA MET A 117 -2.96 -5.22 14.35
C MET A 117 -3.60 -3.82 14.36
N ASN A 118 -3.11 -2.90 13.55
CA ASN A 118 -3.53 -1.49 13.57
C ASN A 118 -4.34 -1.08 12.33
N PHE A 119 -4.70 -2.04 11.46
CA PHE A 119 -5.39 -1.79 10.19
C PHE A 119 -6.56 -0.81 10.31
N GLU A 120 -7.49 -1.06 11.24
CA GLU A 120 -8.70 -0.26 11.39
C GLU A 120 -8.35 1.18 11.80
N GLN A 121 -7.36 1.35 12.67
CA GLN A 121 -6.91 2.67 13.11
C GLN A 121 -6.24 3.44 11.97
N GLU A 122 -5.36 2.79 11.19
CA GLU A 122 -4.63 3.42 10.09
C GLU A 122 -5.52 3.74 8.89
N ILE A 123 -6.43 2.82 8.53
CA ILE A 123 -7.25 2.95 7.32
C ILE A 123 -8.54 3.74 7.55
N LEU A 124 -9.13 3.69 8.75
CA LEU A 124 -10.25 4.60 9.08
C LEU A 124 -9.74 6.01 9.37
N GLY A 125 -8.58 6.17 10.01
CA GLY A 125 -7.97 7.48 10.25
C GLY A 125 -7.53 8.18 8.95
N SER A 126 -6.96 7.44 8.00
CA SER A 126 -6.51 8.00 6.71
C SER A 126 -7.62 8.44 5.75
N LEU A 127 -8.87 8.04 6.02
CA LEU A 127 -10.06 8.48 5.27
C LEU A 127 -10.78 9.68 5.90
N VAL A 128 -10.50 10.01 7.16
CA VAL A 128 -11.19 11.06 7.92
C VAL A 128 -10.37 12.35 7.98
N ASP A 129 -9.03 12.26 7.94
CA ASP A 129 -8.18 13.46 7.92
C ASP A 129 -7.79 13.85 6.48
N LYS A 130 -8.54 14.81 5.93
CA LYS A 130 -8.12 15.92 5.03
C LYS A 130 -9.36 16.66 4.50
N ASP A 131 -10.09 17.32 5.40
CA ASP A 131 -10.88 18.53 5.08
C ASP A 131 -10.06 19.77 5.45
#